data_AF-X1D2Z9-F1
#
_entry.id   AF-X1D2Z9-F1
#
_cell.length_a   1.000
_cell.length_b   1.000
_cell.length_c   1.000
_cell.angle_alpha   90.00
_cell.angle_beta   90.00
_cell.angle_gamma   90.00
#
_symmetry.space_group_name_H-M   'P 1'
#
loop_
_entity.id
_entity.type
_entity.pdbx_description
1 polymer ?
#
loop_
_entity_poly.entity_id
_entity_poly.type
_entity_poly.pdbx_seq_one_letter_code
_entity_poly.pdbx_strand_id
1 'polypeptide(L)'
;MNPDIRITTLVENTASRAGLLTEHGLSFWIEYGDKRILFDTGQSDILIQNAKVLGINLAQTDAIVLSHGHYDHTSGLSAVLDIATKATVYLHPAAIEPKFNRKGLEHRPIGMPEAAKKAVRSHEVVWTKTSTQVFQGITVTGQIPRVNNFEDVGGAFFLD
;
A
#
# COMPACT_ATOMS: atom_id res chain seq x y z
N MET A 1 -13.47 -12.99 -22.40
CA MET A 1 -14.23 -12.58 -21.21
C MET A 1 -13.27 -11.82 -20.33
N ASN A 2 -13.63 -10.62 -19.88
CA ASN A 2 -12.81 -9.91 -18.89
C ASN A 2 -12.92 -10.66 -17.56
N PRO A 3 -11.83 -10.83 -16.80
CA PRO A 3 -11.91 -11.47 -15.49
C PRO A 3 -12.79 -10.64 -14.56
N ASP A 4 -13.59 -11.31 -13.73
CA ASP A 4 -14.30 -10.64 -12.65
C ASP A 4 -13.29 -10.01 -11.69
N ILE A 5 -13.57 -8.77 -11.27
CA ILE A 5 -12.78 -8.03 -10.28
C ILE A 5 -13.58 -7.97 -8.99
N ARG A 6 -12.96 -8.41 -7.89
CA ARG A 6 -13.49 -8.20 -6.55
C ARG A 6 -12.48 -7.41 -5.72
N ILE A 7 -12.96 -6.36 -5.07
CA ILE A 7 -12.16 -5.54 -4.15
C ILE A 7 -12.77 -5.69 -2.77
N THR A 8 -11.96 -6.10 -1.80
CA THR A 8 -12.35 -6.21 -0.40
C THR A 8 -11.52 -5.25 0.44
N THR A 9 -12.17 -4.40 1.21
CA THR A 9 -11.50 -3.50 2.14
C THR A 9 -11.00 -4.26 3.35
N LEU A 10 -9.68 -4.26 3.55
CA LEU A 10 -9.02 -4.86 4.71
C LEU A 10 -8.76 -3.81 5.80
N VAL A 11 -8.40 -2.59 5.42
CA VAL A 11 -8.17 -1.48 6.35
C VAL A 11 -8.78 -0.22 5.78
N GLU A 12 -9.51 0.49 6.64
CA GLU A 12 -10.05 1.83 6.40
C GLU A 12 -10.27 2.50 7.77
N ASN A 13 -10.42 3.82 7.76
CA ASN A 13 -10.62 4.64 8.96
C ASN A 13 -11.92 4.30 9.70
N THR A 14 -12.86 3.64 9.03
CA THR A 14 -14.15 3.20 9.57
C THR A 14 -14.45 1.75 9.20
N ALA A 15 -15.36 1.13 9.95
CA ALA A 15 -15.86 -0.20 9.65
C ALA A 15 -17.37 -0.25 9.86
N SER A 16 -18.07 -0.87 8.91
CA SER A 16 -19.52 -1.07 8.96
C SER A 16 -19.93 -2.45 9.46
N ARG A 17 -18.96 -3.38 9.58
CA ARG A 17 -19.19 -4.79 9.98
C ARG A 17 -18.57 -5.07 11.34
N ALA A 18 -19.35 -5.70 12.22
CA ALA A 18 -18.86 -6.16 13.52
C ALA A 18 -17.71 -7.17 13.37
N GLY A 19 -16.69 -7.02 14.21
CA GLY A 19 -15.49 -7.88 14.23
C GLY A 19 -14.35 -7.39 13.35
N LEU A 20 -14.54 -6.34 12.54
CA LEU A 20 -13.44 -5.66 11.85
C LEU A 20 -12.88 -4.53 12.72
N LEU A 21 -11.56 -4.40 12.71
CA LEU A 21 -10.84 -3.31 13.35
C LEU A 21 -10.58 -2.18 12.35
N THR A 22 -10.41 -0.97 12.87
CA THR A 22 -10.20 0.26 12.08
C THR A 22 -8.94 0.97 12.53
N GLU A 23 -8.28 1.64 11.60
CA GLU A 23 -7.18 2.55 11.88
C GLU A 23 -7.11 3.61 10.79
N HIS A 24 -6.41 4.71 11.06
CA HIS A 24 -6.08 5.65 9.99
C HIS A 24 -5.13 4.96 9.01
N GLY A 25 -5.60 4.73 7.79
CA GLY A 25 -4.82 4.05 6.78
C GLY A 25 -5.67 3.30 5.78
N LEU A 26 -5.01 2.62 4.85
CA LEU A 26 -5.69 1.93 3.76
C LEU A 26 -5.07 0.57 3.47
N SER A 27 -5.91 -0.41 3.17
CA SER A 27 -5.49 -1.65 2.52
C SER A 27 -6.67 -2.31 1.81
N PHE A 28 -6.44 -2.76 0.58
CA PHE A 28 -7.40 -3.52 -0.22
C PHE A 28 -6.84 -4.88 -0.63
N TRP A 29 -7.68 -5.90 -0.52
CA TRP A 29 -7.49 -7.18 -1.17
C TRP A 29 -8.22 -7.19 -2.52
N ILE A 30 -7.48 -7.28 -3.61
CA ILE A 30 -7.99 -7.24 -4.97
C ILE A 30 -7.81 -8.61 -5.60
N GLU A 31 -8.92 -9.22 -6.03
CA GLU A 31 -8.94 -10.46 -6.78
C GLU A 31 -9.29 -10.18 -8.24
N TYR A 32 -8.47 -10.69 -9.15
CA TYR A 32 -8.62 -10.52 -10.59
C TYR A 32 -8.28 -11.83 -11.29
N GLY A 33 -9.30 -12.59 -11.69
CA GLY A 33 -9.11 -13.94 -12.21
C GLY A 33 -8.39 -14.84 -11.20
N ASP A 34 -7.22 -15.36 -11.56
CA ASP A 34 -6.38 -16.19 -10.69
C ASP A 34 -5.38 -15.38 -9.84
N LYS A 35 -5.36 -14.05 -9.98
CA LYS A 35 -4.41 -13.15 -9.32
C LYS A 35 -4.98 -12.50 -8.08
N ARG A 36 -4.12 -12.32 -7.07
CA ARG A 36 -4.42 -11.65 -5.81
C ARG A 36 -3.41 -10.57 -5.54
N ILE A 37 -3.91 -9.35 -5.40
CA ILE A 37 -3.11 -8.16 -5.17
C ILE A 37 -3.48 -7.59 -3.82
N LEU A 38 -2.48 -7.32 -2.99
CA LEU A 38 -2.65 -6.49 -1.82
C LEU A 38 -2.24 -5.07 -2.17
N PHE A 39 -3.18 -4.12 -2.12
CA PHE A 39 -2.91 -2.72 -2.35
C PHE A 39 -2.85 -1.99 -1.01
N ASP A 40 -1.71 -1.39 -0.69
CA ASP A 40 -1.35 -0.83 0.61
C ASP A 40 -1.51 -1.80 1.80
N THR A 41 -0.95 -1.42 2.94
CA THR A 41 -0.75 -2.30 4.10
C THR A 41 -1.09 -1.64 5.43
N GLY A 42 -1.86 -0.55 5.41
CA GLY A 42 -2.28 0.11 6.64
C GLY A 42 -1.14 0.63 7.52
N GLN A 43 -1.50 0.97 8.75
CA GLN A 43 -0.65 1.51 9.80
C GLN A 43 -0.13 0.43 10.77
N SER A 44 -0.76 -0.74 10.84
CA SER A 44 -0.38 -1.81 11.77
C SER A 44 -0.64 -3.21 11.23
N ASP A 45 -0.65 -4.22 12.12
CA ASP A 45 -1.02 -5.59 11.81
C ASP A 45 -2.54 -5.81 11.71
N ILE A 46 -3.36 -4.76 11.87
CA ILE A 46 -4.83 -4.82 11.75
C ILE A 46 -5.27 -5.46 10.43
N LEU A 47 -4.55 -5.20 9.34
CA LEU A 47 -4.84 -5.82 8.04
C LEU A 47 -4.83 -7.37 8.10
N ILE A 48 -3.93 -7.97 8.90
CA ILE A 48 -3.79 -9.42 9.06
C ILE A 48 -4.95 -9.95 9.89
N GLN A 49 -5.36 -9.20 10.92
CA GLN A 49 -6.49 -9.55 11.77
C GLN A 49 -7.80 -9.51 10.97
N ASN A 50 -8.01 -8.44 10.20
CA ASN A 50 -9.18 -8.29 9.33
C ASN A 50 -9.20 -9.35 8.23
N ALA A 51 -8.06 -9.68 7.61
CA ALA A 51 -7.97 -10.77 6.64
C ALA A 51 -8.42 -12.11 7.24
N LYS A 52 -8.01 -12.43 8.48
CA LYS A 52 -8.46 -13.65 9.18
C LYS A 52 -9.98 -13.65 9.41
N VAL A 53 -10.55 -12.53 9.87
CA VAL A 53 -12.00 -12.40 10.09
C VAL A 53 -12.80 -12.57 8.79
N LEU A 54 -12.23 -12.11 7.67
CA LEU A 54 -12.84 -12.19 6.35
C LEU A 54 -12.56 -13.51 5.62
N GLY A 55 -11.78 -14.41 6.19
CA GLY A 55 -11.39 -15.68 5.56
C GLY A 55 -10.43 -15.51 4.38
N ILE A 56 -9.69 -14.40 4.32
CA ILE A 56 -8.70 -14.10 3.28
C ILE A 56 -7.35 -14.70 3.66
N ASN A 57 -6.75 -15.46 2.75
CA ASN A 57 -5.43 -16.05 2.93
C ASN A 57 -4.35 -15.17 2.28
N LEU A 58 -3.71 -14.31 3.09
CA LEU A 58 -2.64 -13.41 2.63
C LEU A 58 -1.41 -14.14 2.07
N ALA A 59 -1.20 -15.43 2.38
CA ALA A 59 -0.10 -16.21 1.79
C ALA A 59 -0.30 -16.47 0.28
N GLN A 60 -1.49 -16.23 -0.26
CA GLN A 60 -1.81 -16.33 -1.69
C GLN A 60 -1.59 -15.02 -2.45
N THR A 61 -1.02 -13.98 -1.82
CA THR A 61 -0.73 -12.71 -2.49
C THR A 61 0.30 -12.92 -3.59
N ASP A 62 -0.04 -12.55 -4.82
CA ASP A 62 0.87 -12.59 -5.97
C ASP A 62 1.67 -11.29 -6.10
N ALA A 63 1.04 -10.15 -5.81
CA ALA A 63 1.66 -8.84 -5.87
C ALA A 63 1.23 -7.94 -4.70
N ILE A 64 2.16 -7.14 -4.18
CA ILE A 64 1.86 -6.07 -3.24
C ILE A 64 2.13 -4.75 -3.95
N VAL A 65 1.14 -3.86 -4.00
CA VAL A 65 1.27 -2.53 -4.61
C VAL A 65 1.18 -1.48 -3.51
N LEU A 66 2.19 -0.61 -3.41
CA LEU A 66 2.18 0.53 -2.50
C LEU A 66 1.89 1.80 -3.28
N SER A 67 0.86 2.53 -2.87
CA SER A 67 0.43 3.77 -3.49
C SER A 67 1.47 4.88 -3.33
N HIS A 68 2.02 5.03 -2.12
CA HIS A 68 3.04 6.01 -1.77
C HIS A 68 3.75 5.64 -0.46
N GLY A 69 4.63 6.51 0.02
CA GLY A 69 5.58 6.24 1.10
C GLY A 69 5.10 6.54 2.51
N HIS A 70 3.81 6.80 2.76
CA HIS A 70 3.35 7.16 4.10
C HIS A 70 3.18 5.96 5.03
N TYR A 71 3.36 6.20 6.33
CA TYR A 71 3.34 5.17 7.36
C TYR A 71 1.99 4.45 7.46
N ASP A 72 0.87 5.14 7.24
CA ASP A 72 -0.49 4.62 7.27
C ASP A 72 -0.87 3.77 6.04
N HIS A 73 0.06 3.63 5.09
CA HIS A 73 -0.06 2.75 3.93
C HIS A 73 1.00 1.64 3.91
N THR A 74 2.08 1.79 4.69
CA THR A 74 3.30 0.97 4.53
C THR A 74 3.75 0.27 5.81
N SER A 75 3.15 0.55 6.96
CA SER A 75 3.65 0.03 8.23
C SER A 75 3.38 -1.47 8.40
N GLY A 76 2.26 -1.99 7.89
CA GLY A 76 1.96 -3.42 7.94
C GLY A 76 2.81 -4.27 6.98
N LEU A 77 3.53 -3.64 6.05
CA LEU A 77 4.26 -4.32 4.97
C LEU A 77 5.23 -5.40 5.45
N SER A 78 6.01 -5.13 6.50
CA SER A 78 6.99 -6.10 7.01
C SER A 78 6.30 -7.39 7.47
N ALA A 79 5.21 -7.26 8.22
CA ALA A 79 4.47 -8.41 8.74
C ALA A 79 3.72 -9.17 7.63
N VAL A 80 3.24 -8.45 6.60
CA VAL A 80 2.65 -9.08 5.42
C VAL A 80 3.67 -9.89 4.66
N LEU A 81 4.87 -9.36 4.43
CA LEU A 81 5.90 -10.03 3.66
C LEU A 81 6.42 -11.31 4.34
N ASP A 82 6.36 -11.37 5.67
CA ASP A 82 6.62 -12.62 6.42
C ASP A 82 5.58 -13.72 6.11
N ILE A 83 4.38 -13.35 5.65
CA ILE A 83 3.29 -14.27 5.27
C ILE A 83 3.29 -14.52 3.75
N ALA A 84 3.37 -13.44 2.97
CA ALA A 84 3.32 -13.39 1.52
C ALA A 84 4.73 -13.46 0.90
N THR A 85 5.50 -14.47 1.29
CA THR A 85 6.95 -14.58 1.01
C THR A 85 7.30 -14.66 -0.48
N LYS A 86 6.32 -14.93 -1.36
CA LYS A 86 6.50 -15.01 -2.82
C LYS A 86 5.96 -13.79 -3.57
N ALA A 87 5.39 -12.83 -2.88
CA ALA A 87 4.79 -11.67 -3.53
C ALA A 87 5.88 -10.72 -4.07
N THR A 88 5.70 -10.23 -5.29
CA THR A 88 6.51 -9.15 -5.84
C THR A 88 5.97 -7.80 -5.35
N VAL A 89 6.85 -6.92 -4.86
CA VAL A 89 6.46 -5.59 -4.36
C VAL A 89 6.61 -4.54 -5.45
N TYR A 90 5.56 -3.76 -5.69
CA TYR A 90 5.51 -2.68 -6.65
C TYR A 90 5.40 -1.35 -5.92
N LEU A 91 6.39 -0.47 -6.08
CA LEU A 91 6.40 0.85 -5.46
C LEU A 91 7.27 1.85 -6.20
N HIS A 92 6.93 3.14 -6.10
CA HIS A 92 7.77 4.20 -6.63
C HIS A 92 9.06 4.31 -5.80
N PRO A 93 10.25 4.56 -6.40
CA PRO A 93 11.50 4.73 -5.64
C PRO A 93 11.45 5.80 -4.56
N ALA A 94 10.71 6.89 -4.79
CA ALA A 94 10.52 7.94 -3.78
C ALA A 94 9.71 7.46 -2.56
N ALA A 95 9.01 6.33 -2.61
CA ALA A 95 8.22 5.84 -1.48
C ALA A 95 9.09 5.43 -0.27
N ILE A 96 10.35 5.08 -0.48
CA ILE A 96 11.30 4.75 0.61
C ILE A 96 12.06 5.97 1.14
N GLU A 97 11.91 7.13 0.49
CA GLU A 97 12.51 8.38 0.92
C GLU A 97 11.75 8.95 2.14
N PRO A 98 12.39 9.77 2.98
CA PRO A 98 11.71 10.45 4.08
C PRO A 98 10.49 11.24 3.60
N LYS A 99 9.39 11.18 4.37
CA LYS A 99 8.17 11.99 4.19
C LYS A 99 7.90 12.78 5.46
N PHE A 100 7.44 14.01 5.32
CA PHE A 100 7.16 14.87 6.46
C PHE A 100 5.81 15.58 6.34
N ASN A 101 5.11 15.70 7.47
CA ASN A 101 4.02 16.65 7.64
C ASN A 101 4.53 17.86 8.43
N ARG A 102 4.22 19.07 8.00
CA ARG A 102 4.53 20.30 8.75
C ARG A 102 3.29 20.82 9.48
N LYS A 103 3.40 21.01 10.79
CA LYS A 103 2.39 21.69 11.61
C LYS A 103 3.02 22.88 12.32
N GLY A 104 2.84 24.08 11.78
CA GLY A 104 3.52 25.28 12.26
C GLY A 104 5.03 25.20 11.98
N LEU A 105 5.85 25.26 13.04
CA LEU A 105 7.31 25.12 12.97
C LEU A 105 7.81 23.67 13.14
N GLU A 106 6.92 22.74 13.51
CA GLU A 106 7.27 21.35 13.74
C GLU A 106 7.18 20.52 12.44
N HIS A 107 8.14 19.61 12.27
CA HIS A 107 8.16 18.64 11.18
C HIS A 107 8.02 17.24 11.77
N ARG A 108 6.91 16.56 11.45
CA ARG A 108 6.66 15.19 11.88
C ARG A 108 7.06 14.22 10.76
N PRO A 109 7.94 13.23 11.01
CA PRO A 109 8.16 12.17 10.05
C PRO A 109 6.90 11.33 9.91
N ILE A 110 6.48 11.12 8.67
CA ILE A 110 5.30 10.33 8.29
C ILE A 110 5.64 9.30 7.21
N GLY A 111 6.92 9.09 6.94
CA GLY A 111 7.38 8.15 5.92
C GLY A 111 7.32 6.69 6.36
N MET A 112 7.63 5.82 5.42
CA MET A 112 7.72 4.37 5.61
C MET A 112 8.62 4.03 6.81
N PRO A 113 8.18 3.15 7.74
CA PRO A 113 9.02 2.71 8.85
C PRO A 113 10.25 1.93 8.38
N GLU A 114 11.34 1.96 9.16
CA GLU A 114 12.58 1.27 8.81
C GLU A 114 12.42 -0.24 8.65
N ALA A 115 11.52 -0.88 9.41
CA ALA A 115 11.20 -2.30 9.24
C ALA A 115 10.63 -2.59 7.85
N ALA A 116 9.69 -1.76 7.37
CA ALA A 116 9.13 -1.87 6.03
C ALA A 116 10.17 -1.59 4.94
N LYS A 117 11.05 -0.57 5.11
CA LYS A 117 12.16 -0.33 4.17
C LYS A 117 13.12 -1.51 4.10
N LYS A 118 13.43 -2.14 5.24
CA LYS A 118 14.28 -3.35 5.28
C LYS A 118 13.60 -4.51 4.55
N ALA A 119 12.30 -4.71 4.77
CA ALA A 119 11.54 -5.74 4.08
C ALA A 119 11.51 -5.52 2.56
N VAL A 120 11.34 -4.29 2.10
CA VAL A 120 11.45 -3.94 0.66
C VAL A 120 12.82 -4.34 0.11
N ARG A 121 13.91 -4.06 0.82
CA ARG A 121 15.28 -4.41 0.38
C ARG A 121 15.55 -5.91 0.35
N SER A 122 14.74 -6.73 1.02
CA SER A 122 14.93 -8.18 1.12
C SER A 122 13.97 -9.00 0.27
N HIS A 123 13.13 -8.36 -0.55
CA HIS A 123 12.14 -9.03 -1.40
C HIS A 123 12.33 -8.64 -2.87
N GLU A 124 11.64 -9.35 -3.76
CA GLU A 124 11.57 -8.96 -5.17
C GLU A 124 10.79 -7.65 -5.29
N VAL A 125 11.40 -6.66 -5.94
CA VAL A 125 10.84 -5.32 -6.10
C VAL A 125 10.84 -4.91 -7.55
N VAL A 126 9.69 -4.42 -8.01
CA VAL A 126 9.53 -3.69 -9.27
C VAL A 126 9.33 -2.21 -8.95
N TRP A 127 10.28 -1.39 -9.40
CA TRP A 127 10.24 0.06 -9.20
C TRP A 127 9.35 0.76 -10.24
N THR A 128 8.31 1.44 -9.78
CA THR A 128 7.23 1.94 -10.66
C THR A 128 7.35 3.45 -10.96
N LYS A 129 8.47 3.87 -11.57
CA LYS A 129 8.64 5.28 -11.99
C LYS A 129 7.65 5.70 -13.09
N THR A 130 7.36 4.78 -14.00
CA THR A 130 6.42 4.96 -15.12
C THR A 130 5.26 3.99 -14.99
N SER A 131 4.30 4.10 -15.91
CA SER A 131 3.25 3.10 -16.05
C SER A 131 3.86 1.70 -16.17
N THR A 132 3.50 0.81 -15.25
CA THR A 132 4.07 -0.53 -15.14
C THR A 132 2.95 -1.56 -15.05
N GLN A 133 2.98 -2.54 -15.94
CA GLN A 133 2.03 -3.65 -15.90
C GLN A 133 2.38 -4.57 -14.73
N VAL A 134 1.39 -4.85 -13.86
CA VAL A 134 1.51 -5.85 -12.79
C VAL A 134 1.10 -7.22 -13.33
N PHE A 135 -0.05 -7.27 -13.99
CA PHE A 135 -0.57 -8.43 -14.73
C PHE A 135 -1.25 -7.96 -16.01
N GLN A 136 -1.54 -8.88 -16.94
CA GLN A 136 -2.29 -8.53 -18.14
C GLN A 136 -3.66 -7.92 -17.77
N GLY A 137 -3.87 -6.64 -18.10
CA GLY A 137 -5.09 -5.89 -17.76
C GLY A 137 -5.04 -5.16 -16.40
N ILE A 138 -3.95 -5.28 -15.64
CA ILE A 138 -3.71 -4.51 -14.39
C ILE A 138 -2.41 -3.74 -14.52
N THR A 139 -2.49 -2.42 -14.38
CA THR A 139 -1.35 -1.50 -14.53
C THR A 139 -1.36 -0.48 -13.41
N VAL A 140 -0.20 -0.25 -12.82
CA VAL A 140 0.02 0.90 -11.94
C VAL A 140 0.51 2.07 -12.77
N THR A 141 0.02 3.28 -12.50
CA THR A 141 0.28 4.47 -13.33
C THR A 141 1.73 4.96 -13.25
N GLY A 142 2.42 4.65 -12.16
CA GLY A 142 3.71 5.25 -11.83
C GLY A 142 3.57 6.71 -11.43
N GLN A 143 4.60 7.51 -11.68
CA GLN A 143 4.60 8.92 -11.33
C GLN A 143 3.55 9.71 -12.12
N ILE A 144 2.68 10.42 -11.40
CA ILE A 144 1.75 11.40 -11.97
C ILE A 144 2.39 12.78 -11.80
N PRO A 145 2.95 13.39 -12.86
CA PRO A 145 3.64 14.67 -12.75
C PRO A 145 2.64 15.79 -12.43
N ARG A 146 3.01 16.65 -11.48
CA ARG A 146 2.29 17.89 -11.21
C ARG A 146 2.87 18.99 -12.09
N VAL A 147 2.20 19.33 -13.18
CA VAL A 147 2.61 20.31 -14.20
C VAL A 147 1.77 21.60 -14.19
N ASN A 148 0.73 21.65 -13.36
CA ASN A 148 -0.18 22.77 -13.23
C ASN A 148 -0.13 23.38 -11.83
N ASN A 149 -0.36 24.69 -11.74
CA ASN A 149 -0.28 25.42 -10.47
C ASN A 149 -1.43 25.12 -9.48
N PHE A 150 -2.45 24.38 -9.90
CA PHE A 150 -3.57 23.98 -9.04
C PHE A 150 -3.37 22.59 -8.41
N GLU A 151 -2.33 21.86 -8.79
CA GLU A 151 -2.05 20.51 -8.28
C GLU A 151 -1.35 20.61 -6.92
N ASP A 152 -2.14 20.54 -5.85
CA ASP A 152 -1.69 20.49 -4.46
C ASP A 152 -1.57 19.03 -3.99
N VAL A 153 -0.66 18.77 -3.05
CA VAL A 153 -0.52 17.52 -2.28
C VAL A 153 -1.66 17.32 -1.26
N GLY A 154 -2.56 18.30 -1.12
CA GLY A 154 -3.71 18.25 -0.22
C GLY A 154 -3.33 18.61 1.22
N GLY A 155 -2.23 19.33 1.44
CA GLY A 155 -1.80 19.70 2.78
C GLY A 155 -0.34 20.14 2.88
N ALA A 156 0.15 20.26 4.11
CA ALA A 156 1.53 20.66 4.40
C ALA A 156 2.48 19.44 4.35
N PHE A 157 2.45 18.70 3.25
CA PHE A 157 3.30 17.53 3.03
C PHE A 157 4.56 17.89 2.25
N PHE A 158 5.67 17.25 2.60
CA PHE A 158 6.98 17.53 2.03
C PHE A 158 7.67 16.24 1.60
N LEU A 159 8.31 16.30 0.43
CA LEU A 159 8.93 15.19 -0.28
C LEU A 159 7.90 14.17 -0.81
N ASP A 160 6.65 14.56 -1.05
CA ASP A 160 5.57 13.74 -1.65
C ASP A 160 5.38 13.91 -3.16
#